data_AF-A0A6M4IJT7-F1
#
_entry.id   AF-A0A6M4IJT7-F1
#
_cell.length_a   1.000
_cell.length_b   1.000
_cell.length_c   1.000
_cell.angle_alpha   90.00
_cell.angle_beta   90.00
_cell.angle_gamma   90.00
#
_symmetry.space_group_name_H-M   'P 1'
#
loop_
_entity.id
_entity.type
_entity.pdbx_description
1 polymer ?
#
loop_
_entity_poly.entity_id
_entity_poly.type
_entity_poly.pdbx_seq_one_letter_code
_entity_poly.pdbx_strand_id
1 'polypeptide(L)'
;MSARDDVSPASGSPPALTEPVEDYLKAIYELESRFGAAATSDVANALDVAPASVTGMVRRLATQGYLDHVPYRGVQLTARGRQAALRTIRRHRILESYLTGVLGYPWDRVHDEAERLEHAASDDLIERMAAALGHPTADPHGAPIPTVDGIVAEQPHRTLAELPVGETARMLRVSDKNPSLLRYLAEIALQPGAEVTMVSRAPFDGPLTLRIGKNEPVVGPNLAAQVLVEAMPSTGPRSSDAAGSTGSLPSTTPAAAAAPKPKGRKSTAR
;
A
#
# COMPACT_ATOMS: atom_id res chain seq x y z
N MET A 1 -46.77 -44.16 -19.97
CA MET A 1 -46.52 -42.71 -19.80
C MET A 1 -46.59 -42.38 -18.32
N SER A 2 -45.44 -42.11 -17.70
CA SER A 2 -45.32 -41.33 -16.46
C SER A 2 -43.83 -41.08 -16.24
N ALA A 3 -43.31 -40.05 -16.91
CA ALA A 3 -42.06 -39.43 -16.51
C ALA A 3 -42.35 -38.65 -15.22
N ARG A 4 -41.60 -38.94 -14.17
CA ARG A 4 -41.55 -38.11 -12.96
C ARG A 4 -40.54 -37.00 -13.26
N ASP A 5 -41.02 -35.77 -13.25
CA ASP A 5 -40.20 -34.57 -13.30
C ASP A 5 -39.39 -34.48 -12.00
N ASP A 6 -38.10 -34.80 -12.09
CA ASP A 6 -37.12 -34.56 -11.05
C ASP A 6 -36.63 -33.11 -11.22
N VAL A 7 -37.30 -32.17 -10.55
CA VAL A 7 -36.86 -30.78 -10.49
C VAL A 7 -35.78 -30.67 -9.43
N SER A 8 -34.53 -30.73 -9.89
CA SER A 8 -33.34 -30.37 -9.13
C SER A 8 -33.47 -28.94 -8.56
N PRO A 9 -33.19 -28.68 -7.27
CA PRO A 9 -33.34 -27.36 -6.71
C PRO A 9 -32.28 -26.42 -7.30
N ALA A 10 -32.76 -25.27 -7.79
CA ALA A 10 -31.95 -24.20 -8.33
C ALA A 10 -30.84 -23.78 -7.34
N SER A 11 -29.62 -23.66 -7.86
CA SER A 11 -28.47 -23.05 -7.21
C SER A 11 -28.74 -21.55 -6.97
N GLY A 12 -29.46 -21.24 -5.90
CA GLY A 12 -29.65 -19.86 -5.46
C GLY A 12 -28.34 -19.32 -4.90
N SER A 13 -27.82 -18.24 -5.50
CA SER A 13 -26.79 -17.43 -4.87
C SER A 13 -27.23 -17.08 -3.43
N PRO A 14 -26.32 -17.14 -2.43
CA PRO A 14 -26.67 -16.79 -1.07
C PRO A 14 -27.29 -15.37 -1.05
N PRO A 15 -28.25 -15.11 -0.15
CA PRO A 15 -28.90 -13.82 -0.06
C PRO A 15 -27.85 -12.71 0.09
N ALA A 16 -28.07 -11.60 -0.61
CA ALA A 16 -27.17 -10.46 -0.58
C ALA A 16 -26.96 -9.99 0.87
N LEU A 17 -25.71 -9.66 1.20
CA LEU A 17 -25.39 -9.06 2.48
C LEU A 17 -26.00 -7.66 2.55
N THR A 18 -26.44 -7.26 3.75
CA THR A 18 -26.88 -5.89 3.98
C THR A 18 -25.68 -4.97 4.09
N GLU A 19 -25.82 -3.68 3.75
CA GLU A 19 -24.73 -2.68 3.84
C GLU A 19 -24.00 -2.72 5.20
N PRO A 20 -24.69 -2.73 6.36
CA PRO A 20 -24.00 -2.79 7.65
C PRO A 20 -23.19 -4.07 7.86
N VAL A 21 -23.57 -5.18 7.22
CA VAL A 21 -22.77 -6.41 7.32
C VAL A 21 -21.51 -6.27 6.47
N GLU A 22 -21.63 -5.73 5.26
CA GLU A 22 -20.47 -5.47 4.39
C GLU A 22 -19.48 -4.49 5.05
N ASP A 23 -19.96 -3.41 5.66
CA ASP A 23 -19.14 -2.44 6.41
C ASP A 23 -18.37 -3.07 7.56
N TYR A 24 -19.04 -3.90 8.37
CA TYR A 24 -18.38 -4.60 9.48
C TYR A 24 -17.29 -5.54 8.97
N LEU A 25 -17.55 -6.29 7.90
CA LEU A 25 -16.56 -7.22 7.35
C LEU A 25 -15.37 -6.45 6.75
N LYS A 26 -15.61 -5.33 6.05
CA LYS A 26 -14.59 -4.42 5.52
C LYS A 26 -13.73 -3.83 6.66
N ALA A 27 -14.35 -3.28 7.69
CA ALA A 27 -13.63 -2.70 8.84
C ALA A 27 -12.81 -3.74 9.62
N ILE A 28 -13.37 -4.93 9.84
CA ILE A 28 -12.63 -6.03 10.50
C ILE A 28 -11.44 -6.46 9.63
N TYR A 29 -11.60 -6.55 8.31
CA TYR A 29 -10.50 -6.87 7.39
C TYR A 29 -9.35 -5.87 7.52
N GLU A 30 -9.64 -4.56 7.54
CA GLU A 30 -8.62 -3.52 7.68
C GLU A 30 -7.88 -3.60 9.02
N LEU A 31 -8.62 -3.81 10.12
CA LEU A 31 -8.06 -3.91 11.47
C LEU A 31 -7.22 -5.18 11.64
N GLU A 32 -7.73 -6.33 11.17
CA GLU A 32 -7.01 -7.61 11.18
C GLU A 32 -5.71 -7.52 10.38
N SER A 33 -5.71 -6.87 9.22
CA SER A 33 -4.51 -6.72 8.39
C SER A 33 -3.42 -5.88 9.07
N ARG A 34 -3.79 -4.99 9.99
CA ARG A 34 -2.84 -4.13 10.72
C ARG A 34 -2.38 -4.74 12.05
N PHE A 35 -3.28 -5.38 12.78
CA PHE A 35 -3.05 -5.78 14.18
C PHE A 35 -3.14 -7.30 14.41
N GLY A 36 -3.45 -8.06 13.36
CA GLY A 36 -3.65 -9.51 13.39
C GLY A 36 -5.04 -9.93 13.89
N ALA A 37 -5.79 -9.07 14.58
CA ALA A 37 -7.18 -9.28 14.96
C ALA A 37 -7.87 -7.91 15.15
N ALA A 38 -9.19 -7.88 15.09
CA ALA A 38 -9.97 -6.66 15.31
C ALA A 38 -10.56 -6.65 16.72
N ALA A 39 -10.09 -5.74 17.58
CA ALA A 39 -10.73 -5.49 18.86
C ALA A 39 -12.10 -4.82 18.65
N THR A 40 -13.10 -5.19 19.43
CA THR A 40 -14.47 -4.64 19.26
C THR A 40 -14.55 -3.13 19.51
N SER A 41 -13.67 -2.58 20.35
CA SER A 41 -13.53 -1.13 20.54
C SER A 41 -13.04 -0.44 19.27
N ASP A 42 -12.10 -1.05 18.56
CA ASP A 42 -11.53 -0.48 17.35
C ASP A 42 -12.52 -0.56 16.20
N VAL A 43 -13.30 -1.64 16.12
CA VAL A 43 -14.43 -1.75 15.18
C VAL A 43 -15.48 -0.66 15.46
N ALA A 44 -15.81 -0.42 16.74
CA ALA A 44 -16.76 0.62 17.13
C ALA A 44 -16.28 2.01 16.68
N ASN A 45 -15.00 2.32 16.92
CA ASN A 45 -14.39 3.58 16.51
C ASN A 45 -14.30 3.71 14.99
N ALA A 46 -13.95 2.64 14.28
CA ALA A 46 -13.80 2.67 12.82
C ALA A 46 -15.12 2.90 12.09
N LEU A 47 -16.23 2.39 12.63
CA LEU A 47 -17.57 2.52 12.05
C LEU A 47 -18.41 3.64 12.66
N ASP A 48 -17.89 4.36 13.65
CA ASP A 48 -18.61 5.38 14.43
C ASP A 48 -19.96 4.89 14.99
N VAL A 49 -19.93 3.71 15.63
CA VAL A 49 -21.12 3.07 16.21
C VAL A 49 -20.93 2.74 17.69
N ALA A 50 -22.04 2.63 18.42
CA ALA A 50 -22.01 2.29 19.84
C ALA A 50 -21.38 0.90 20.09
N PRO A 51 -20.53 0.71 21.13
CA PRO A 51 -19.91 -0.58 21.45
C PRO A 51 -20.90 -1.74 21.65
N ALA A 52 -22.10 -1.44 22.17
CA ALA A 52 -23.16 -2.43 22.32
C ALA A 52 -23.66 -2.96 20.95
N SER A 53 -23.76 -2.10 19.95
CA SER A 53 -24.12 -2.47 18.58
C SER A 53 -23.09 -3.39 17.95
N VAL A 54 -21.80 -3.10 18.17
CA VAL A 54 -20.71 -3.97 17.71
C VAL A 54 -20.79 -5.36 18.34
N THR A 55 -21.00 -5.44 19.66
CA THR A 55 -21.10 -6.73 20.35
C THR A 55 -22.24 -7.59 19.79
N GLY A 56 -23.40 -6.98 19.56
CA GLY A 56 -24.56 -7.65 18.95
C GLY A 56 -24.28 -8.13 17.53
N MET A 57 -23.71 -7.27 16.68
CA MET A 57 -23.39 -7.61 15.29
C MET A 57 -22.32 -8.70 15.20
N VAL A 58 -21.25 -8.59 16.00
CA VAL A 58 -20.17 -9.60 16.07
C VAL A 58 -20.74 -10.98 16.43
N ARG A 59 -21.60 -11.06 17.45
CA ARG A 59 -22.24 -12.33 17.83
C ARG A 59 -23.07 -12.92 16.70
N ARG A 60 -23.83 -12.07 15.98
CA ARG A 60 -24.62 -12.48 14.81
C ARG A 60 -23.72 -13.00 13.70
N LEU A 61 -22.67 -12.27 13.32
CA LEU A 61 -21.75 -12.64 12.25
C LEU A 61 -20.95 -13.91 12.57
N ALA A 62 -20.57 -14.10 13.83
CA ALA A 62 -19.94 -15.35 14.29
C ALA A 62 -20.90 -16.53 14.17
N THR A 63 -22.16 -16.37 14.59
CA THR A 63 -23.19 -17.42 14.45
C THR A 63 -23.46 -17.77 12.98
N GLN A 64 -23.31 -16.79 12.08
CA GLN A 64 -23.46 -16.97 10.64
C GLN A 64 -22.19 -17.51 9.95
N GLY A 65 -21.11 -17.76 10.69
CA GLY A 65 -19.86 -18.31 10.17
C GLY A 65 -19.02 -17.32 9.36
N TYR A 66 -19.18 -16.01 9.59
CA TYR A 66 -18.32 -14.99 8.98
C TYR A 66 -17.12 -14.63 9.86
N LEU A 67 -17.24 -14.76 11.19
CA LEU A 67 -16.20 -14.37 12.14
C LEU A 67 -15.87 -15.50 13.12
N ASP A 68 -14.62 -15.54 13.54
CA ASP A 68 -14.14 -16.32 14.69
C ASP A 68 -13.73 -15.40 15.83
N HIS A 69 -13.99 -15.84 17.06
CA HIS A 69 -13.58 -15.10 18.25
C HIS A 69 -12.17 -15.52 18.68
N VAL A 70 -11.29 -14.54 18.87
CA VAL A 70 -9.94 -14.75 19.38
C VAL A 70 -9.90 -14.33 20.85
N PRO A 71 -9.68 -15.26 21.80
CA PRO A 71 -9.62 -14.94 23.21
C PRO A 71 -8.68 -13.75 23.50
N TYR A 72 -9.22 -12.74 24.20
CA TYR A 72 -8.51 -11.52 24.61
C TYR A 72 -8.00 -10.62 23.47
N ARG A 73 -8.28 -10.93 22.19
CA ARG A 73 -7.83 -10.13 21.03
C ARG A 73 -8.95 -9.58 20.16
N GLY A 74 -10.17 -10.08 20.33
CA GLY A 74 -11.35 -9.64 19.58
C GLY A 74 -11.79 -10.67 18.56
N VAL A 75 -11.89 -10.29 17.29
CA VAL A 75 -12.41 -11.15 16.22
C VAL A 75 -11.50 -11.18 14.99
N GLN A 76 -11.63 -12.26 14.22
CA GLN A 76 -10.99 -12.46 12.92
C GLN A 76 -12.03 -12.90 11.89
N LEU A 77 -11.75 -12.62 10.62
CA LEU A 77 -12.56 -13.13 9.53
C LEU A 77 -12.28 -14.62 9.31
N THR A 78 -13.35 -15.40 9.18
CA THR A 78 -13.24 -16.73 8.55
C THR A 78 -12.91 -16.57 7.06
N ALA A 79 -12.62 -17.67 6.37
CA ALA A 79 -12.48 -17.64 4.90
C ALA A 79 -13.71 -17.03 4.20
N ARG A 80 -14.91 -17.33 4.70
CA ARG A 80 -16.18 -16.77 4.19
C ARG A 80 -16.29 -15.27 4.45
N GLY A 81 -15.95 -14.83 5.67
CA GLY A 81 -15.85 -13.41 6.05
C GLY A 81 -14.89 -12.65 5.15
N ARG A 82 -13.71 -13.22 4.92
CA ARG A 82 -12.65 -12.62 4.13
C ARG A 82 -13.06 -12.43 2.67
N GLN A 83 -13.68 -13.44 2.05
CA GLN A 83 -14.20 -13.31 0.69
C GLN A 83 -15.26 -12.22 0.56
N ALA A 84 -16.19 -12.14 1.52
CA ALA A 84 -17.21 -11.11 1.53
C ALA A 84 -16.62 -9.70 1.70
N ALA A 85 -15.69 -9.51 2.65
CA ALA A 85 -14.99 -8.23 2.83
C ALA A 85 -14.24 -7.80 1.57
N LEU A 86 -13.47 -8.72 0.98
CA LEU A 86 -12.66 -8.43 -0.20
C LEU A 86 -13.49 -8.14 -1.45
N ARG A 87 -14.67 -8.75 -1.56
CA ARG A 87 -15.63 -8.41 -2.62
C ARG A 87 -16.07 -6.96 -2.48
N THR A 88 -16.49 -6.52 -1.30
CA THR A 88 -16.86 -5.11 -1.05
C THR A 88 -15.69 -4.16 -1.32
N ILE A 89 -14.49 -4.47 -0.82
CA ILE A 89 -13.27 -3.68 -1.07
C ILE A 89 -12.94 -3.59 -2.57
N ARG A 90 -13.13 -4.68 -3.34
CA ARG A 90 -12.94 -4.66 -4.80
C ARG A 90 -13.93 -3.70 -5.46
N ARG A 91 -15.21 -3.71 -5.06
CA ARG A 91 -16.21 -2.78 -5.61
C ARG A 91 -15.84 -1.33 -5.34
N HIS A 92 -15.51 -1.03 -4.08
CA HIS A 92 -15.07 0.30 -3.64
C HIS A 92 -13.94 0.83 -4.55
N ARG A 93 -12.85 0.07 -4.65
CA ARG A 93 -11.65 0.47 -5.39
C ARG A 93 -11.87 0.59 -6.89
N ILE A 94 -12.67 -0.29 -7.48
CA ILE A 94 -13.04 -0.18 -8.91
C ILE A 94 -13.91 1.05 -9.16
N LEU A 95 -14.87 1.34 -8.27
CA LEU A 95 -15.68 2.55 -8.35
C LEU A 95 -14.81 3.80 -8.27
N GLU A 96 -13.88 3.86 -7.31
CA GLU A 96 -12.94 4.99 -7.22
C GLU A 96 -12.12 5.16 -8.50
N SER A 97 -11.52 4.08 -9.00
CA SER A 97 -10.76 4.10 -10.26
C SER A 97 -11.62 4.59 -11.44
N TYR A 98 -12.87 4.14 -11.52
CA TYR A 98 -13.76 4.53 -12.63
C TYR A 98 -14.21 5.99 -12.51
N LEU A 99 -14.64 6.40 -11.32
CA LEU A 99 -15.09 7.76 -11.03
C LEU A 99 -13.96 8.76 -11.30
N THR A 100 -12.75 8.48 -10.84
CA THR A 100 -11.60 9.37 -11.07
C THR A 100 -11.08 9.29 -12.51
N GLY A 101 -10.83 8.09 -13.03
CA GLY A 101 -10.18 7.90 -14.32
C GLY A 101 -11.07 8.20 -15.54
N VAL A 102 -12.38 7.97 -15.44
CA VAL A 102 -13.32 8.11 -16.56
C VAL A 102 -14.21 9.34 -16.40
N LEU A 103 -14.71 9.58 -15.17
CA LEU A 103 -15.67 10.65 -14.92
C LEU A 103 -15.02 11.94 -14.38
N GLY A 104 -13.72 11.93 -14.10
CA GLY A 104 -12.98 13.10 -13.66
C GLY A 104 -13.30 13.53 -12.22
N TYR A 105 -13.78 12.60 -11.37
CA TYR A 105 -13.93 12.88 -9.94
C TYR A 105 -12.56 13.17 -9.32
N PRO A 106 -12.45 14.21 -8.49
CA PRO A 106 -11.18 14.52 -7.86
C PRO A 106 -10.86 13.45 -6.80
N TRP A 107 -9.61 12.98 -6.81
CA TRP A 107 -9.16 11.86 -5.99
C TRP A 107 -9.29 12.11 -4.47
N ASP A 108 -9.36 13.38 -4.04
CA ASP A 108 -9.55 13.74 -2.62
C ASP A 108 -11.01 13.64 -2.15
N ARG A 109 -11.96 13.45 -3.08
CA ARG A 109 -13.40 13.35 -2.77
C ARG A 109 -14.06 12.08 -3.32
N VAL A 110 -13.31 11.24 -4.04
CA VAL A 110 -13.88 10.06 -4.70
C VAL A 110 -14.34 9.00 -3.70
N HIS A 111 -13.63 8.87 -2.57
CA HIS A 111 -13.92 7.93 -1.49
C HIS A 111 -15.38 8.03 -1.00
N ASP A 112 -15.83 9.23 -0.65
CA ASP A 112 -17.19 9.47 -0.13
C ASP A 112 -18.28 9.03 -1.11
N GLU A 113 -18.02 9.15 -2.41
CA GLU A 113 -18.98 8.73 -3.45
C GLU A 113 -18.92 7.22 -3.68
N ALA A 114 -17.72 6.62 -3.67
CA ALA A 114 -17.55 5.18 -3.79
C ALA A 114 -18.22 4.42 -2.63
N GLU A 115 -18.08 4.90 -1.38
CA GLU A 115 -18.76 4.33 -0.19
C GLU A 115 -20.28 4.26 -0.36
N ARG A 116 -20.90 5.28 -0.98
CA ARG A 116 -22.36 5.28 -1.20
C ARG A 116 -22.82 4.29 -2.27
N LEU A 117 -21.95 4.00 -3.23
CA LEU A 117 -22.29 3.22 -4.42
C LEU A 117 -21.92 1.74 -4.28
N GLU A 118 -20.92 1.40 -3.46
CA GLU A 118 -20.34 0.05 -3.43
C GLU A 118 -21.31 -1.06 -3.05
N HIS A 119 -22.29 -0.77 -2.18
CA HIS A 119 -23.27 -1.75 -1.73
C HIS A 119 -24.41 -1.95 -2.75
N ALA A 120 -24.70 -0.92 -3.53
CA ALA A 120 -25.74 -0.94 -4.56
C ALA A 120 -25.22 -1.47 -5.92
N ALA A 121 -23.90 -1.42 -6.15
CA ALA A 121 -23.29 -1.86 -7.39
C ALA A 121 -23.33 -3.40 -7.53
N SER A 122 -23.87 -3.87 -8.66
CA SER A 122 -23.84 -5.29 -9.01
C SER A 122 -22.43 -5.73 -9.43
N ASP A 123 -22.14 -7.02 -9.29
CA ASP A 123 -20.84 -7.56 -9.71
C ASP A 123 -20.62 -7.40 -11.23
N ASP A 124 -21.68 -7.54 -12.04
CA ASP A 124 -21.61 -7.31 -13.50
C ASP A 124 -21.23 -5.85 -13.83
N LEU A 125 -21.77 -4.88 -13.11
CA LEU A 125 -21.40 -3.46 -13.28
C LEU A 125 -19.93 -3.25 -12.97
N ILE A 126 -19.46 -3.79 -11.83
CA ILE A 126 -18.08 -3.64 -11.37
C ILE A 126 -17.10 -4.29 -12.34
N GLU A 127 -17.39 -5.47 -12.87
CA GLU A 127 -16.51 -6.12 -13.85
C GLU A 127 -16.49 -5.39 -15.19
N ARG A 128 -17.60 -4.78 -15.62
CA ARG A 128 -17.62 -3.91 -16.81
C ARG A 128 -16.79 -2.65 -16.61
N MET A 129 -16.87 -2.02 -15.44
CA MET A 129 -16.03 -0.86 -15.07
C MET A 129 -14.56 -1.25 -15.06
N ALA A 130 -14.22 -2.39 -14.44
CA ALA A 130 -12.86 -2.92 -14.40
C ALA A 130 -12.32 -3.16 -15.83
N ALA A 131 -13.12 -3.77 -16.72
CA ALA A 131 -12.74 -4.00 -18.10
C ALA A 131 -12.54 -2.68 -18.87
N ALA A 132 -13.43 -1.69 -18.67
CA ALA A 132 -13.29 -0.36 -19.28
C ALA A 132 -12.01 0.37 -18.85
N LEU A 133 -11.54 0.11 -17.64
CA LEU A 133 -10.27 0.62 -17.09
C LEU A 133 -9.04 -0.22 -17.50
N GLY A 134 -9.22 -1.31 -18.25
CA GLY A 134 -8.12 -2.20 -18.64
C GLY A 134 -7.64 -3.14 -17.53
N HIS A 135 -8.54 -3.51 -16.61
CA HIS A 135 -8.27 -4.35 -15.43
C HIS A 135 -7.18 -3.78 -14.51
N PRO A 136 -7.44 -2.63 -13.87
CA PRO A 136 -6.49 -2.00 -12.97
C PRO A 136 -6.16 -2.90 -11.77
N THR A 137 -4.91 -2.85 -11.33
CA THR A 137 -4.43 -3.62 -10.17
C THR A 137 -4.37 -2.80 -8.88
N ALA A 138 -4.58 -1.48 -8.96
CA ALA A 138 -4.60 -0.57 -7.83
C ALA A 138 -5.61 0.57 -8.05
N ASP A 139 -6.13 1.12 -6.95
CA ASP A 139 -7.02 2.29 -6.94
C ASP A 139 -6.26 3.61 -7.21
N PRO A 140 -6.95 4.77 -7.30
CA PRO A 140 -6.29 6.07 -7.53
C PRO A 140 -5.28 6.49 -6.46
N HIS A 141 -5.36 5.93 -5.25
CA HIS A 141 -4.44 6.20 -4.15
C HIS A 141 -3.36 5.13 -4.02
N GLY A 142 -3.39 4.09 -4.86
CA GLY A 142 -2.39 3.03 -4.98
C GLY A 142 -2.64 1.81 -4.10
N ALA A 143 -3.81 1.67 -3.47
CA ALA A 143 -4.12 0.45 -2.74
C ALA A 143 -4.52 -0.69 -3.69
N PRO A 144 -4.05 -1.92 -3.43
CA PRO A 144 -4.19 -3.04 -4.37
C PRO A 144 -5.65 -3.44 -4.56
N ILE A 145 -6.12 -3.58 -5.78
CA ILE A 145 -7.48 -4.06 -6.05
C ILE A 145 -7.51 -5.58 -5.85
N PRO A 146 -8.34 -6.12 -4.93
CA PRO A 146 -8.49 -7.57 -4.79
C PRO A 146 -8.95 -8.20 -6.11
N THR A 147 -8.44 -9.38 -6.45
CA THR A 147 -8.95 -10.14 -7.60
C THR A 147 -10.39 -10.61 -7.35
N VAL A 148 -11.06 -11.10 -8.40
CA VAL A 148 -12.41 -11.71 -8.29
C VAL A 148 -12.43 -12.86 -7.27
N ASP A 149 -11.34 -13.61 -7.17
CA ASP A 149 -11.17 -14.71 -6.21
C ASP A 149 -10.82 -14.24 -4.78
N GLY A 150 -10.72 -12.93 -4.54
CA GLY A 150 -10.36 -12.37 -3.25
C GLY A 150 -8.87 -12.53 -2.91
N ILE A 151 -7.99 -12.45 -3.91
CA ILE A 151 -6.53 -12.43 -3.70
C ILE A 151 -6.07 -10.97 -3.71
N VAL A 152 -5.32 -10.58 -2.68
CA VAL A 152 -4.70 -9.25 -2.60
C VAL A 152 -3.19 -9.40 -2.68
N ALA A 153 -2.57 -8.71 -3.63
CA ALA A 153 -1.12 -8.63 -3.74
C ALA A 153 -0.59 -7.58 -2.75
N GLU A 154 -0.55 -7.92 -1.46
CA GLU A 154 0.13 -7.07 -0.48
C GLU A 154 1.62 -7.37 -0.45
N GLN A 155 2.43 -6.33 -0.62
CA GLN A 155 3.87 -6.40 -0.46
C GLN A 155 4.30 -5.39 0.63
N PRO A 156 5.30 -5.73 1.44
CA PRO A 156 5.90 -4.76 2.34
C PRO A 156 6.58 -3.67 1.51
N HIS A 157 6.19 -2.42 1.78
CA HIS A 157 6.77 -1.24 1.14
C HIS A 157 7.41 -0.36 2.19
N ARG A 158 8.45 0.37 1.78
CA ARG A 158 9.09 1.38 2.61
C ARG A 158 8.26 2.65 2.61
N THR A 159 8.31 3.41 3.70
CA THR A 159 7.74 4.76 3.72
C THR A 159 8.69 5.75 3.03
N LEU A 160 8.17 6.90 2.59
CA LEU A 160 9.00 7.99 2.09
C LEU A 160 9.95 8.53 3.17
N ALA A 161 9.52 8.44 4.44
CA ALA A 161 10.34 8.77 5.61
C ALA A 161 11.52 7.79 5.82
N GLU A 162 11.52 6.63 5.20
CA GLU A 162 12.62 5.66 5.26
C GLU A 162 13.56 5.76 4.05
N LEU A 163 13.23 6.58 3.05
CA LEU A 163 14.02 6.71 1.83
C LEU A 163 15.38 7.40 2.13
N PRO A 164 16.53 6.75 1.84
CA PRO A 164 17.85 7.34 2.04
C PRO A 164 18.09 8.56 1.15
N VAL A 165 18.88 9.51 1.64
CA VAL A 165 19.29 10.70 0.86
C VAL A 165 20.05 10.26 -0.39
N GLY A 166 19.67 10.81 -1.54
CA GLY A 166 20.19 10.48 -2.86
C GLY A 166 19.45 9.37 -3.59
N GLU A 167 18.62 8.57 -2.90
CA GLU A 167 17.82 7.53 -3.56
C GLU A 167 16.59 8.12 -4.25
N THR A 168 16.22 7.49 -5.37
CA THR A 168 14.96 7.76 -6.08
C THR A 168 14.03 6.58 -5.92
N ALA A 169 12.76 6.89 -5.69
CA ALA A 169 11.70 5.91 -5.53
C ALA A 169 10.47 6.36 -6.32
N ARG A 170 9.58 5.42 -6.57
CA ARG A 170 8.25 5.69 -7.13
C ARG A 170 7.23 5.71 -6.00
N MET A 171 6.41 6.75 -5.92
CA MET A 171 5.28 6.76 -5.00
C MET A 171 4.33 5.63 -5.38
N LEU A 172 4.05 4.74 -4.42
CA LEU A 172 3.13 3.64 -4.61
C LEU A 172 1.76 3.95 -4.07
N ARG A 173 1.68 4.31 -2.78
CA ARG A 173 0.40 4.35 -2.07
C ARG A 173 0.36 5.48 -1.03
N VAL A 174 -0.83 6.02 -0.81
CA VAL A 174 -1.17 6.87 0.34
C VAL A 174 -2.54 6.51 0.87
N SER A 175 -2.83 6.82 2.14
CA SER A 175 -4.18 6.68 2.69
C SER A 175 -5.13 7.72 2.08
N ASP A 176 -6.33 7.27 1.73
CA ASP A 176 -7.48 8.06 1.25
C ASP A 176 -8.22 8.84 2.36
N LYS A 177 -8.11 8.42 3.62
CA LYS A 177 -8.84 8.96 4.79
C LYS A 177 -8.65 10.45 5.11
N ASN A 178 -7.71 11.16 4.47
CA ASN A 178 -7.47 12.59 4.71
C ASN A 178 -7.48 13.41 3.40
N PRO A 179 -8.65 13.97 3.02
CA PRO A 179 -8.78 14.78 1.81
C PRO A 179 -7.83 15.97 1.73
N SER A 180 -7.54 16.63 2.87
CA SER A 180 -6.62 17.78 2.90
C SER A 180 -5.18 17.37 2.61
N LEU A 181 -4.75 16.21 3.10
CA LEU A 181 -3.46 15.62 2.77
C LEU A 181 -3.38 15.30 1.27
N LEU A 182 -4.42 14.67 0.70
CA LEU A 182 -4.48 14.35 -0.72
C LEU A 182 -4.42 15.61 -1.59
N ARG A 183 -5.14 16.69 -1.25
CA ARG A 183 -5.02 17.95 -1.98
C ARG A 183 -3.59 18.49 -1.98
N TYR A 184 -2.95 18.52 -0.81
CA TYR A 184 -1.57 18.99 -0.69
C TYR A 184 -0.58 18.12 -1.48
N LEU A 185 -0.75 16.79 -1.45
CA LEU A 185 0.07 15.86 -2.23
C LEU A 185 -0.07 16.11 -3.74
N ALA A 186 -1.28 16.35 -4.23
CA ALA A 186 -1.51 16.71 -5.64
C ALA A 186 -0.87 18.06 -6.01
N GLU A 187 -0.93 19.07 -5.14
CA GLU A 187 -0.29 20.38 -5.36
C GLU A 187 1.23 20.27 -5.57
N ILE A 188 1.90 19.36 -4.84
CA ILE A 188 3.34 19.12 -4.98
C ILE A 188 3.67 18.04 -6.04
N ALA A 189 2.68 17.59 -6.82
CA ALA A 189 2.78 16.54 -7.83
C ALA A 189 3.25 15.17 -7.28
N LEU A 190 2.97 14.88 -6.02
CA LEU A 190 3.27 13.61 -5.36
C LEU A 190 2.01 12.73 -5.35
N GLN A 191 1.80 11.99 -6.44
CA GLN A 191 0.68 11.04 -6.59
C GLN A 191 1.24 9.64 -6.94
N PRO A 192 0.44 8.55 -6.79
CA PRO A 192 0.87 7.22 -7.22
C PRO A 192 1.45 7.21 -8.64
N GLY A 193 2.62 6.61 -8.80
CA GLY A 193 3.40 6.62 -10.03
C GLY A 193 4.44 7.74 -10.14
N ALA A 194 4.37 8.79 -9.31
CA ALA A 194 5.35 9.88 -9.33
C ALA A 194 6.74 9.41 -8.89
N GLU A 195 7.77 9.86 -9.61
CA GLU A 195 9.16 9.67 -9.21
C GLU A 195 9.58 10.75 -8.21
N VAL A 196 10.15 10.32 -7.08
CA VAL A 196 10.59 11.18 -5.99
C VAL A 196 12.02 10.83 -5.58
N THR A 197 12.91 11.83 -5.56
CA THR A 197 14.26 11.71 -5.00
C THR A 197 14.30 12.34 -3.61
N MET A 198 14.92 11.67 -2.64
CA MET A 198 15.25 12.30 -1.35
C MET A 198 16.49 13.19 -1.50
N VAL A 199 16.35 14.51 -1.39
CA VAL A 199 17.48 15.46 -1.58
C VAL A 199 18.23 15.70 -0.28
N SER A 200 17.51 15.94 0.81
CA SER A 200 18.12 16.17 2.12
C SER A 200 17.13 15.91 3.24
N ARG A 201 17.69 15.68 4.44
CA ARG A 201 16.96 15.55 5.70
C ARG A 201 17.58 16.49 6.71
N ALA A 202 16.79 17.38 7.28
CA ALA A 202 17.26 18.22 8.38
C ALA A 202 17.52 17.35 9.64
N PRO A 203 18.50 17.73 10.49
CA PRO A 203 18.77 17.02 11.74
C PRO A 203 17.55 16.89 12.66
N PHE A 204 17.60 15.93 13.60
CA PHE A 204 16.55 15.69 14.62
C PHE A 204 15.17 15.35 14.04
N ASP A 205 15.13 14.49 13.02
CA ASP A 205 13.90 14.16 12.28
C ASP A 205 13.17 15.40 11.75
N GLY A 206 13.95 16.40 11.34
CA GLY A 206 13.45 17.63 10.77
C GLY A 206 12.86 17.42 9.37
N PRO A 207 12.47 18.53 8.70
CA PRO A 207 11.84 18.47 7.40
C PRO A 207 12.69 17.75 6.34
N LEU A 208 11.99 17.06 5.43
CA LEU A 208 12.55 16.32 4.31
C LEU A 208 12.41 17.17 3.05
N THR A 209 13.51 17.39 2.34
CA THR A 209 13.48 18.02 1.01
C THR A 209 13.45 16.93 -0.04
N LEU A 210 12.40 16.96 -0.85
CA LEU A 210 12.18 16.02 -1.94
C LEU A 210 12.49 16.70 -3.26
N ARG A 211 12.73 15.92 -4.31
CA ARG A 211 12.69 16.41 -5.68
C ARG A 211 11.70 15.60 -6.48
N ILE A 212 10.75 16.30 -7.09
CA ILE A 212 9.66 15.74 -7.89
C ILE A 212 9.61 16.54 -9.19
N GLY A 213 10.08 15.94 -10.29
CA GLY A 213 10.31 16.68 -11.53
C GLY A 213 11.27 17.86 -11.33
N LYS A 214 10.76 19.09 -11.51
CA LYS A 214 11.52 20.34 -11.30
C LYS A 214 11.28 21.00 -9.94
N ASN A 215 10.35 20.46 -9.15
CA ASN A 215 9.97 21.04 -7.86
C ASN A 215 10.79 20.40 -6.74
N GLU A 216 11.11 21.20 -5.72
CA GLU A 216 11.78 20.72 -4.50
C GLU A 216 10.94 21.00 -3.25
N PRO A 217 9.80 20.30 -3.06
CA PRO A 217 8.94 20.54 -1.91
C PRO A 217 9.61 20.06 -0.62
N VAL A 218 9.34 20.79 0.46
CA VAL A 218 9.75 20.43 1.82
C VAL A 218 8.54 19.88 2.56
N VAL A 219 8.64 18.65 3.07
CA VAL A 219 7.55 17.97 3.79
C VAL A 219 7.98 17.56 5.20
N GLY A 220 7.01 17.47 6.10
CA GLY A 220 7.25 16.96 7.45
C GLY A 220 7.39 15.43 7.50
N PRO A 221 8.09 14.88 8.51
CA PRO A 221 8.26 13.43 8.67
C PRO A 221 6.93 12.67 8.80
N ASN A 222 5.93 13.27 9.47
CA ASN A 222 4.61 12.66 9.65
C ASN A 222 3.87 12.45 8.33
N LEU A 223 4.03 13.35 7.36
CA LEU A 223 3.47 13.17 6.02
C LEU A 223 4.22 12.06 5.29
N ALA A 224 5.55 12.11 5.32
CA ALA A 224 6.37 11.13 4.63
C ALA A 224 6.19 9.69 5.17
N ALA A 225 5.87 9.53 6.45
CA ALA A 225 5.54 8.23 7.05
C ALA A 225 4.21 7.63 6.53
N GLN A 226 3.32 8.46 5.95
CA GLN A 226 2.04 8.03 5.40
C GLN A 226 2.10 7.71 3.89
N VAL A 227 3.22 8.01 3.23
CA VAL A 227 3.43 7.75 1.80
C VAL A 227 4.32 6.52 1.66
N LEU A 228 3.81 5.49 0.99
CA LEU A 228 4.59 4.30 0.65
C LEU A 228 5.25 4.46 -0.71
N VAL A 229 6.49 4.02 -0.81
CA VAL A 229 7.30 4.13 -2.02
C VAL A 229 8.00 2.81 -2.35
N GLU A 230 8.30 2.64 -3.62
CA GLU A 230 9.13 1.54 -4.14
C GLU A 230 10.46 2.10 -4.59
N ALA A 231 11.56 1.55 -4.08
CA ALA A 231 12.89 1.95 -4.54
C ALA A 231 13.01 1.66 -6.02
N MET A 232 13.42 2.67 -6.79
CA MET A 232 13.75 2.45 -8.19
C MET A 232 15.18 1.90 -8.26
N PRO A 233 15.45 0.85 -9.04
CA PRO A 233 16.82 0.43 -9.28
C PRO A 233 17.59 1.62 -9.83
N SER A 234 18.72 1.97 -9.21
CA SER A 234 19.52 3.07 -9.71
C SER A 234 20.01 2.71 -11.11
N THR A 235 19.56 3.45 -12.12
CA THR A 235 20.30 3.57 -13.36
C THR A 235 21.56 4.37 -13.02
N GLY A 236 22.54 3.71 -12.41
CA GLY A 236 23.87 4.25 -12.28
C GLY A 236 24.41 4.63 -13.67
N PRO A 237 25.32 5.61 -13.76
CA PRO A 237 25.99 5.87 -15.02
C PRO A 237 26.64 4.56 -15.49
N ARG A 238 26.33 4.12 -16.71
CA ARG A 238 27.09 3.05 -17.35
C ARG A 238 28.54 3.52 -17.41
N SER A 239 29.40 2.99 -16.55
CA SER A 239 30.84 3.11 -16.72
C SER A 239 31.25 2.23 -17.90
N SER A 240 30.95 2.67 -19.12
CA SER A 240 31.62 2.21 -20.32
C SER A 240 32.75 3.17 -20.62
N ASP A 241 33.85 3.03 -19.89
CA ASP A 241 35.18 3.40 -20.36
C ASP A 241 36.20 2.56 -19.59
N ALA A 242 36.80 1.59 -20.30
CA ALA A 242 38.18 1.12 -20.18
C ALA A 242 38.31 -0.36 -20.60
N ALA A 243 38.26 -0.62 -21.90
CA ALA A 243 38.89 -1.80 -22.49
C ALA A 243 39.50 -1.38 -23.84
N GLY A 244 40.76 -0.96 -23.81
CA GLY A 244 41.48 -0.53 -25.00
C GLY A 244 42.85 0.05 -24.71
N SER A 245 43.73 -0.69 -24.03
CA SER A 245 45.18 -0.48 -24.14
C SER A 245 45.93 -1.70 -23.64
N THR A 246 46.32 -2.56 -24.58
CA THR A 246 47.28 -3.64 -24.36
C THR A 246 48.68 -3.16 -24.73
N GLY A 247 49.57 -3.19 -23.73
CA GLY A 247 50.93 -3.71 -23.88
C GLY A 247 51.99 -2.78 -24.48
N SER A 248 52.86 -2.24 -23.61
CA SER A 248 54.30 -2.33 -23.85
C SER A 248 55.06 -2.27 -22.52
N LEU A 249 55.93 -3.26 -22.32
CA LEU A 249 56.67 -3.59 -21.09
C LEU A 249 57.76 -2.55 -20.75
N PRO A 250 58.06 -2.30 -19.47
CA PRO A 250 59.35 -1.74 -19.06
C PRO A 250 60.33 -2.82 -18.60
N SER A 251 61.58 -2.63 -19.01
CA SER A 251 62.77 -3.43 -18.73
C SER A 251 63.31 -3.28 -17.30
N THR A 252 63.65 -4.41 -16.69
CA THR A 252 64.74 -4.71 -15.72
C THR A 252 65.05 -3.73 -14.59
N THR A 253 64.83 -4.22 -13.36
CA THR A 253 65.29 -3.70 -12.05
C THR A 253 66.72 -4.19 -11.71
N PRO A 254 67.35 -3.89 -10.54
CA PRO A 254 68.36 -2.84 -10.38
C PRO A 254 69.68 -3.34 -9.75
N ALA A 255 70.65 -2.44 -9.56
CA ALA A 255 71.90 -2.69 -8.84
C ALA A 255 71.93 -2.01 -7.45
N ALA A 256 72.29 -2.82 -6.44
CA ALA A 256 73.16 -2.56 -5.28
C ALA A 256 72.79 -1.57 -4.13
N ALA A 257 72.53 -2.20 -2.97
CA ALA A 257 73.17 -2.04 -1.63
C ALA A 257 73.32 -0.66 -0.94
N ALA A 258 72.81 -0.53 0.30
CA ALA A 258 73.59 -0.60 1.57
C ALA A 258 72.88 0.02 2.82
N ALA A 259 72.72 -0.80 3.88
CA ALA A 259 72.96 -0.55 5.32
C ALA A 259 72.10 0.52 6.13
N PRO A 260 72.18 0.59 7.49
CA PRO A 260 71.04 0.30 8.37
C PRO A 260 70.62 1.39 9.40
N LYS A 261 69.54 1.09 10.15
CA LYS A 261 68.83 1.82 11.23
C LYS A 261 69.70 2.59 12.26
N PRO A 262 69.11 3.54 13.03
CA PRO A 262 68.80 3.19 14.43
C PRO A 262 67.46 3.72 15.00
N LYS A 263 67.19 3.24 16.23
CA LYS A 263 65.98 3.31 17.08
C LYS A 263 65.81 4.63 17.87
N GLY A 264 64.59 4.85 18.36
CA GLY A 264 64.25 5.66 19.57
C GLY A 264 63.28 6.80 19.26
N ARG A 265 62.29 7.18 20.07
CA ARG A 265 61.95 6.92 21.48
C ARG A 265 60.46 7.28 21.69
N LYS A 266 59.82 6.66 22.69
CA LYS A 266 58.54 7.09 23.30
C LYS A 266 58.77 8.30 24.23
N SER A 267 57.80 9.22 24.32
CA SER A 267 57.46 10.09 25.48
C SER A 267 56.19 10.88 25.09
N THR A 268 54.98 10.65 25.60
CA THR A 268 54.38 11.01 26.91
C THR A 268 54.70 12.41 27.40
N ALA A 269 53.67 13.27 27.42
CA ALA A 269 53.38 14.40 28.32
C ALA A 269 52.32 15.27 27.62
N ARG A 270 51.31 15.87 28.25
CA ARG A 270 50.70 15.80 29.57
C ARG A 270 49.39 16.58 29.44
#